data_AF-A0A524PGX0-F1
#
_entry.id   AF-A0A524PGX0-F1
#
_cell.length_a   1.000
_cell.length_b   1.000
_cell.length_c   1.000
_cell.angle_alpha   90.00
_cell.angle_beta   90.00
_cell.angle_gamma   90.00
#
_symmetry.space_group_name_H-M   'P 1'
#
loop_
_entity.id
_entity.type
_entity.pdbx_description
1 polymer ?
#
loop_
_entity_poly.entity_id
_entity_poly.type
_entity_poly.pdbx_seq_one_letter_code
_entity_poly.pdbx_strand_id
1 'polypeptide(L)'
;MKRHGSAEAMEGSIAPKHAHFAIPWLLIFPLSLTGCMPALVATTSPRTAELASVAETYLSAQLFKPTFGGQLFCESEILDVEQQGKAIKVYLWVLCAEFYSQEEVLHMGTAVSEPLLVYMIEFQGRYLASGFAEPQNGERQPEDIRRMFPPQAIIRLCQGDTACSNARVERLLVEIERQVEELFKLPLATITIG
;
A
#
# COMPACT_ATOMS: atom_id res chain seq x y z
N MET A 1 63.99 16.02 8.52
CA MET A 1 64.83 15.48 9.62
C MET A 1 65.02 16.59 10.64
N LYS A 2 64.52 16.39 11.88
CA LYS A 2 64.69 17.24 13.10
C LYS A 2 64.13 18.68 13.02
N ARG A 3 63.50 19.26 14.05
CA ARG A 3 63.01 18.86 15.39
C ARG A 3 62.32 20.10 15.99
N HIS A 4 61.38 19.83 16.90
CA HIS A 4 60.96 20.69 18.04
C HIS A 4 60.14 21.94 17.69
N GLY A 5 59.10 22.29 18.43
CA GLY A 5 58.57 21.78 19.69
C GLY A 5 57.86 22.91 20.42
N SER A 6 56.67 22.58 20.92
CA SER A 6 55.76 23.27 21.84
C SER A 6 56.34 24.31 22.80
N ALA A 7 55.52 25.30 23.16
CA ALA A 7 55.01 25.57 24.52
C ALA A 7 54.42 27.00 24.57
N GLU A 8 53.14 27.16 24.93
CA GLU A 8 52.65 27.69 26.24
C GLU A 8 52.85 29.22 26.39
N ALA A 9 52.03 30.01 27.08
CA ALA A 9 50.71 29.94 27.69
C ALA A 9 50.45 31.37 28.25
N MET A 10 49.26 31.56 28.85
CA MET A 10 48.91 32.59 29.85
C MET A 10 48.54 34.00 29.31
N GLU A 11 47.27 34.46 29.39
CA GLU A 11 46.42 34.73 30.57
C GLU A 11 46.59 36.18 31.06
N GLY A 12 45.48 36.93 31.15
CA GLY A 12 45.52 38.35 31.52
C GLY A 12 44.20 39.09 31.37
N SER A 13 43.28 38.81 32.30
CA SER A 13 42.02 39.50 32.57
C SER A 13 42.20 40.96 33.02
N ILE A 14 41.42 41.91 32.48
CA ILE A 14 40.99 43.15 33.16
C ILE A 14 39.61 43.59 32.65
N ALA A 15 38.63 43.69 33.55
CA ALA A 15 37.35 44.41 33.42
C ALA A 15 37.38 45.64 34.36
N PRO A 16 36.30 46.44 34.55
CA PRO A 16 35.19 46.85 33.68
C PRO A 16 35.04 48.40 33.63
N LYS A 17 34.18 48.95 32.76
CA LYS A 17 33.57 50.27 32.98
C LYS A 17 32.09 50.24 32.61
N HIS A 18 31.27 50.55 33.60
CA HIS A 18 29.82 50.65 33.51
C HIS A 18 29.41 51.83 32.61
N ALA A 19 28.44 51.59 31.74
CA ALA A 19 27.60 52.64 31.18
C ALA A 19 26.17 52.10 31.06
N HIS A 20 25.31 52.65 31.91
CA HIS A 20 23.87 52.45 31.87
C HIS A 20 23.34 53.04 30.56
N PHE A 21 22.75 52.20 29.71
CA PHE A 21 21.85 52.66 28.67
C PHE A 21 20.62 51.75 28.63
N ALA A 22 19.50 52.35 29.01
CA ALA A 22 18.17 51.80 28.84
C ALA A 22 17.89 51.68 27.33
N ILE A 23 17.51 50.48 26.87
CA ILE A 23 16.93 50.28 25.55
C ILE A 23 15.66 49.44 25.74
N PRO A 24 14.51 49.90 25.19
CA PRO A 24 13.19 49.42 25.54
C PRO A 24 12.91 48.03 24.94
N TRP A 25 11.90 47.39 25.52
CA TRP A 25 11.34 46.11 25.12
C TRP A 25 11.20 45.96 23.59
N LEU A 26 12.09 45.16 23.00
CA LEU A 26 11.94 44.61 21.66
C LEU A 26 11.39 43.19 21.80
N LEU A 27 10.07 43.13 21.59
CA LEU A 27 9.25 42.00 21.14
C LEU A 27 10.01 40.68 20.91
N ILE A 28 9.86 39.76 21.86
CA ILE A 28 10.09 38.34 21.63
C ILE A 28 8.98 37.85 20.71
N PHE A 29 9.24 37.77 19.40
CA PHE A 29 8.44 36.96 18.50
C PHE A 29 8.77 35.49 18.80
N PRO A 30 7.83 34.65 19.28
CA PRO A 30 8.04 33.22 19.25
C PRO A 30 8.05 32.79 17.78
N LEU A 31 9.24 32.42 17.28
CA LEU A 31 9.41 31.75 16.00
C LEU A 31 8.89 30.31 16.17
N SER A 32 7.56 30.15 16.21
CA SER A 32 6.91 28.84 16.19
C SER A 32 7.04 28.25 14.79
N LEU A 33 8.23 27.72 14.48
CA LEU A 33 8.44 26.80 13.36
C LEU A 33 7.89 25.42 13.73
N THR A 34 6.60 25.32 14.05
CA THR A 34 5.88 24.05 13.88
C THR A 34 5.50 23.96 12.42
N GLY A 35 6.50 23.62 11.59
CA GLY A 35 6.25 23.15 10.25
C GLY A 35 5.43 21.86 10.35
N CYS A 36 4.14 21.95 10.04
CA CYS A 36 3.39 20.77 9.62
C CYS A 36 4.13 20.25 8.39
N MET A 37 4.90 19.16 8.53
CA MET A 37 5.27 18.39 7.36
C MET A 37 3.97 17.78 6.84
N PRO A 38 3.47 18.16 5.65
CA PRO A 38 2.35 17.45 5.07
C PRO A 38 2.80 16.00 4.88
N ALA A 39 2.06 15.07 5.48
CA ALA A 39 2.22 13.66 5.21
C ALA A 39 2.15 13.48 3.69
N LEU A 40 3.15 12.80 3.11
CA LEU A 40 3.15 12.40 1.72
C LEU A 40 1.97 11.46 1.51
N VAL A 41 0.83 12.00 1.10
CA VAL A 41 -0.30 11.21 0.62
C VAL A 41 0.15 10.62 -0.70
N ALA A 42 0.38 9.30 -0.73
CA ALA A 42 0.55 8.55 -1.96
C ALA A 42 -0.72 8.75 -2.80
N THR A 43 -0.64 9.63 -3.79
CA THR A 43 -1.76 9.91 -4.68
C THR A 43 -1.80 8.82 -5.74
N THR A 44 -2.63 7.80 -5.50
CA THR A 44 -3.00 6.83 -6.54
C THR A 44 -3.54 7.61 -7.73
N SER A 45 -2.91 7.43 -8.90
CA SER A 45 -3.36 8.11 -10.12
C SER A 45 -4.80 7.70 -10.44
N PRO A 46 -5.65 8.62 -10.97
CA PRO A 46 -7.00 8.26 -11.41
C PRO A 46 -7.02 7.06 -12.34
N ARG A 47 -6.01 6.97 -13.21
CA ARG A 47 -5.84 5.83 -14.13
C ARG A 47 -5.61 4.51 -13.40
N THR A 48 -4.75 4.49 -12.38
CA THR A 48 -4.47 3.26 -11.62
C THR A 48 -5.69 2.82 -10.81
N ALA A 49 -6.46 3.78 -10.26
CA ALA A 49 -7.71 3.46 -9.57
C ALA A 49 -8.75 2.83 -10.52
N GLU A 50 -8.88 3.37 -11.75
CA GLU A 50 -9.77 2.79 -12.76
C GLU A 50 -9.35 1.38 -13.17
N LEU A 51 -8.05 1.15 -13.40
CA LEU A 51 -7.52 -0.18 -13.74
C LEU A 51 -7.77 -1.19 -12.60
N ALA A 52 -7.55 -0.80 -11.34
CA ALA A 52 -7.82 -1.64 -10.18
C ALA A 52 -9.31 -2.03 -10.12
N SER A 53 -10.20 -1.04 -10.21
CA SER A 53 -11.65 -1.26 -10.18
C SER A 53 -12.14 -2.19 -11.30
N VAL A 54 -11.61 -2.04 -12.52
CA VAL A 54 -11.92 -2.95 -13.63
C VAL A 54 -11.40 -4.36 -13.36
N ALA A 55 -10.20 -4.51 -12.79
CA ALA A 55 -9.66 -5.81 -12.42
C ALA A 55 -10.51 -6.48 -11.32
N GLU A 56 -10.85 -5.77 -10.26
CA GLU A 56 -11.64 -6.27 -9.12
C GLU A 56 -13.03 -6.71 -9.56
N THR A 57 -13.71 -5.91 -10.39
CA THR A 57 -15.00 -6.27 -10.98
C THR A 57 -14.91 -7.53 -11.85
N TYR A 58 -13.84 -7.63 -12.66
CA TYR A 58 -13.64 -8.79 -13.50
C TYR A 58 -13.32 -10.06 -12.68
N LEU A 59 -12.43 -9.95 -11.69
CA LEU A 59 -11.98 -11.07 -10.86
C LEU A 59 -13.09 -11.59 -9.94
N SER A 60 -13.92 -10.71 -9.37
CA SER A 60 -15.08 -11.13 -8.56
C SER A 60 -16.09 -11.99 -9.35
N ALA A 61 -16.10 -11.86 -10.68
CA ALA A 61 -16.94 -12.68 -11.56
C ALA A 61 -16.25 -13.94 -12.10
N GLN A 62 -14.92 -14.01 -12.10
CA GLN A 62 -14.16 -15.03 -12.87
C GLN A 62 -13.16 -15.85 -12.06
N LEU A 63 -12.64 -15.35 -10.94
CA LEU A 63 -11.50 -15.97 -10.25
C LEU A 63 -11.86 -17.34 -9.65
N PHE A 64 -12.92 -17.40 -8.84
CA PHE A 64 -13.46 -18.67 -8.34
C PHE A 64 -14.97 -18.57 -8.13
N LYS A 65 -15.61 -19.71 -7.82
CA LYS A 65 -17.05 -19.75 -7.50
C LYS A 65 -17.27 -19.72 -5.99
N PRO A 66 -18.21 -18.89 -5.49
CA PRO A 66 -18.66 -18.95 -4.10
C PRO A 66 -19.04 -20.38 -3.70
N THR A 67 -18.60 -20.83 -2.53
CA THR A 67 -18.87 -22.19 -2.03
C THR A 67 -20.09 -22.25 -1.12
N PHE A 68 -20.37 -21.16 -0.41
CA PHE A 68 -21.46 -21.01 0.56
C PHE A 68 -22.68 -20.29 -0.01
N GLY A 69 -22.71 -20.05 -1.33
CA GLY A 69 -23.79 -19.33 -2.00
C GLY A 69 -23.76 -17.81 -1.76
N GLY A 70 -22.63 -17.29 -1.29
CA GLY A 70 -22.40 -15.87 -1.09
C GLY A 70 -22.03 -15.12 -2.36
N GLN A 71 -21.60 -13.87 -2.17
CA GLN A 71 -21.07 -13.00 -3.22
C GLN A 71 -19.56 -12.80 -3.01
N LEU A 72 -18.80 -12.76 -4.10
CA LEU A 72 -17.38 -12.42 -4.06
C LEU A 72 -17.17 -10.92 -4.07
N PHE A 73 -16.25 -10.49 -3.22
CA PHE A 73 -15.71 -9.14 -3.17
C PHE A 73 -14.21 -9.24 -3.35
N CYS A 74 -13.63 -8.36 -4.15
CA CYS A 74 -12.22 -8.37 -4.46
C CYS A 74 -11.64 -6.98 -4.23
N GLU A 75 -10.45 -6.95 -3.65
CA GLU A 75 -9.62 -5.75 -3.51
C GLU A 75 -8.20 -6.05 -3.96
N SER A 76 -7.52 -5.05 -4.50
CA SER A 76 -6.21 -5.25 -5.11
C SER A 76 -5.19 -4.16 -4.82
N GLU A 77 -3.92 -4.56 -4.76
CA GLU A 77 -2.78 -3.65 -4.84
C GLU A 77 -2.13 -3.77 -6.22
N ILE A 78 -2.15 -2.69 -7.01
CA ILE A 78 -1.36 -2.63 -8.25
C ILE A 78 0.12 -2.60 -7.91
N LEU A 79 0.84 -3.62 -8.38
CA LEU A 79 2.28 -3.78 -8.26
C LEU A 79 3.00 -3.08 -9.41
N ASP A 80 2.50 -3.24 -10.63
CA ASP A 80 3.03 -2.58 -11.83
C ASP A 80 2.00 -2.58 -12.97
N VAL A 81 2.21 -1.74 -13.97
CA VAL A 81 1.38 -1.66 -15.18
C VAL A 81 2.28 -1.53 -16.40
N GLU A 82 2.13 -2.46 -17.35
CA GLU A 82 2.77 -2.37 -18.67
C GLU A 82 1.72 -2.07 -19.73
N GLN A 83 1.98 -1.09 -20.60
CA GLN A 83 1.11 -0.78 -21.73
C GLN A 83 1.89 -0.82 -23.04
N GLN A 84 1.37 -1.54 -24.03
CA GLN A 84 1.87 -1.57 -25.39
C GLN A 84 0.73 -1.27 -26.37
N GLY A 85 0.64 -0.01 -26.81
CA GLY A 85 -0.50 0.47 -27.58
C GLY A 85 -1.78 0.36 -26.76
N LYS A 86 -2.76 -0.42 -27.24
CA LYS A 86 -4.03 -0.66 -26.54
C LYS A 86 -3.98 -1.84 -25.57
N ALA A 87 -2.97 -2.71 -25.65
CA ALA A 87 -2.84 -3.84 -24.75
C ALA A 87 -2.21 -3.38 -23.43
N ILE A 88 -2.80 -3.80 -22.32
CA ILE A 88 -2.38 -3.45 -20.96
C ILE A 88 -2.25 -4.73 -20.16
N LYS A 89 -1.15 -4.84 -19.41
CA LYS A 89 -0.94 -5.87 -18.40
C LYS A 89 -0.92 -5.18 -17.04
N VAL A 90 -1.79 -5.62 -16.15
CA VAL A 90 -1.87 -5.11 -14.78
C VAL A 90 -1.39 -6.22 -13.85
N TYR A 91 -0.29 -5.96 -13.14
CA TYR A 91 0.30 -6.89 -12.20
C TYR A 91 -0.21 -6.54 -10.81
N LEU A 92 -0.88 -7.47 -10.14
CA LEU A 92 -1.64 -7.24 -8.92
C LEU A 92 -1.18 -8.19 -7.82
N TRP A 93 -1.35 -7.76 -6.58
CA TRP A 93 -1.69 -8.67 -5.49
C TRP A 93 -3.18 -8.51 -5.21
N VAL A 94 -3.94 -9.59 -5.27
CA VAL A 94 -5.40 -9.55 -5.04
C VAL A 94 -5.74 -10.27 -3.74
N LEU A 95 -6.79 -9.80 -3.07
CA LEU A 95 -7.57 -10.58 -2.12
C LEU A 95 -9.01 -10.62 -2.64
N CYS A 96 -9.54 -11.82 -2.84
CA CYS A 96 -10.95 -12.03 -3.13
C CYS A 96 -11.56 -12.92 -2.05
N ALA A 97 -12.68 -12.51 -1.47
CA ALA A 97 -13.35 -13.23 -0.41
C ALA A 97 -14.86 -13.30 -0.64
N GLU A 98 -15.44 -14.47 -0.35
CA GLU A 98 -16.86 -14.72 -0.35
C GLU A 98 -17.48 -14.21 0.95
N PHE A 99 -18.59 -13.49 0.84
CA PHE A 99 -19.43 -13.13 1.97
C PHE A 99 -20.85 -13.61 1.75
N TYR A 100 -21.43 -14.23 2.78
CA TYR A 100 -22.80 -14.72 2.78
C TYR A 100 -23.50 -14.33 4.09
N SER A 101 -24.82 -14.18 4.04
CA SER A 101 -25.60 -13.89 5.24
C SER A 101 -26.18 -15.18 5.83
N GLN A 102 -26.03 -15.32 7.15
CA GLN A 102 -26.68 -16.35 7.95
C GLN A 102 -27.20 -15.70 9.22
N GLU A 103 -28.48 -15.89 9.53
CA GLU A 103 -29.11 -15.35 10.76
C GLU A 103 -28.89 -13.83 10.94
N GLU A 104 -29.02 -13.06 9.85
CA GLU A 104 -28.81 -11.60 9.82
C GLU A 104 -27.38 -11.14 10.18
N VAL A 105 -26.42 -12.05 10.16
CA VAL A 105 -25.00 -11.77 10.32
C VAL A 105 -24.27 -12.13 9.03
N LEU A 106 -23.28 -11.33 8.65
CA LEU A 106 -22.42 -11.62 7.51
C LEU A 106 -21.25 -12.50 7.94
N HIS A 107 -21.02 -13.57 7.18
CA HIS A 107 -19.91 -14.48 7.40
C HIS A 107 -18.98 -14.44 6.19
N MET A 108 -17.68 -14.41 6.46
CA MET A 108 -16.67 -14.69 5.45
C MET A 108 -16.63 -16.19 5.17
N GLY A 109 -16.71 -16.56 3.90
CA GLY A 109 -16.61 -17.93 3.41
C GLY A 109 -15.23 -18.22 2.84
N THR A 110 -15.21 -18.66 1.58
CA THR A 110 -13.95 -18.94 0.87
C THR A 110 -13.20 -17.66 0.51
N ALA A 111 -11.86 -17.70 0.57
CA ALA A 111 -11.03 -16.57 0.19
C ALA A 111 -9.74 -17.02 -0.51
N VAL A 112 -9.21 -16.17 -1.40
CA VAL A 112 -7.94 -16.33 -2.10
C VAL A 112 -7.17 -15.03 -2.00
N SER A 113 -5.88 -15.11 -1.63
CA SER A 113 -4.96 -13.98 -1.64
C SER A 113 -3.66 -14.37 -2.31
N GLU A 114 -3.39 -13.81 -3.48
CA GLU A 114 -2.22 -14.17 -4.27
C GLU A 114 -1.86 -13.12 -5.33
N PRO A 115 -0.64 -13.17 -5.89
CA PRO A 115 -0.29 -12.31 -7.00
C PRO A 115 -0.87 -12.81 -8.33
N LEU A 116 -1.47 -11.90 -9.09
CA LEU A 116 -2.07 -12.18 -10.40
C LEU A 116 -1.58 -11.22 -11.49
N LEU A 117 -1.68 -11.68 -12.73
CA LEU A 117 -1.59 -10.83 -13.92
C LEU A 117 -2.97 -10.74 -14.57
N VAL A 118 -3.50 -9.54 -14.74
CA VAL A 118 -4.73 -9.28 -15.51
C VAL A 118 -4.38 -8.66 -16.87
N TYR A 119 -4.94 -9.23 -17.94
CA TYR A 119 -4.84 -8.69 -19.28
C TYR A 119 -6.02 -7.78 -19.57
N MET A 120 -5.74 -6.60 -20.10
CA MET A 120 -6.74 -5.61 -20.45
C MET A 120 -6.49 -5.00 -21.83
N ILE A 121 -7.55 -4.45 -22.41
CA ILE A 121 -7.48 -3.63 -23.62
C ILE A 121 -8.11 -2.26 -23.37
N GLU A 122 -7.49 -1.22 -23.92
CA GLU A 122 -8.07 0.11 -24.00
C GLU A 122 -8.90 0.24 -25.29
N PHE A 123 -10.20 0.48 -25.14
CA PHE A 123 -11.13 0.66 -26.25
C PHE A 123 -12.02 1.87 -26.00
N GLN A 124 -11.96 2.85 -26.92
CA GLN A 124 -12.75 4.08 -26.85
C GLN A 124 -12.62 4.83 -25.50
N GLY A 125 -11.40 4.87 -24.95
CA GLY A 125 -11.11 5.54 -23.68
C GLY A 125 -11.63 4.80 -22.44
N ARG A 126 -11.97 3.52 -22.57
CA ARG A 126 -12.35 2.63 -21.45
C ARG A 126 -11.44 1.42 -21.41
N TYR A 127 -11.28 0.84 -20.23
CA TYR A 127 -10.56 -0.43 -20.06
C TYR A 127 -11.52 -1.61 -20.00
N LEU A 128 -11.13 -2.70 -20.65
CA LEU A 128 -11.85 -3.97 -20.63
C LEU A 128 -10.87 -5.08 -20.27
N ALA A 129 -11.17 -5.84 -19.21
CA ALA A 129 -10.41 -7.04 -18.89
C ALA A 129 -10.76 -8.16 -19.89
N SER A 130 -9.73 -8.86 -20.37
CA SER A 130 -9.84 -9.93 -21.36
C SER A 130 -9.38 -11.29 -20.85
N GLY A 131 -8.75 -11.34 -19.68
CA GLY A 131 -8.22 -12.57 -19.10
C GLY A 131 -7.36 -12.30 -17.87
N PHE A 132 -6.97 -13.36 -17.17
CA PHE A 132 -5.98 -13.30 -16.10
C PHE A 132 -5.10 -14.56 -16.12
N ALA A 133 -3.99 -14.51 -15.38
CA ALA A 133 -3.09 -15.63 -15.17
C ALA A 133 -2.65 -15.69 -13.69
N GLU A 134 -2.70 -16.90 -13.14
CA GLU A 134 -2.26 -17.26 -11.80
C GLU A 134 -0.89 -17.96 -11.86
N PRO A 135 0.03 -17.72 -10.91
CA PRO A 135 1.16 -18.61 -10.72
C PRO A 135 0.66 -19.98 -10.22
N GLN A 136 1.35 -21.07 -10.58
CA GLN A 136 1.01 -22.38 -10.03
C GLN A 136 1.22 -22.41 -8.51
N ASN A 137 0.40 -23.21 -7.82
CA ASN A 137 0.55 -23.46 -6.40
C ASN A 137 1.77 -24.33 -6.07
N GLY A 138 2.29 -24.18 -4.85
CA GLY A 138 3.36 -25.01 -4.29
C GLY A 138 4.77 -24.60 -4.73
N GLU A 139 5.68 -25.56 -4.80
CA GLU A 139 7.13 -25.31 -4.97
C GLU A 139 7.50 -24.59 -6.28
N ARG A 140 6.63 -24.64 -7.30
CA ARG A 140 6.85 -23.96 -8.60
C ARG A 140 6.42 -22.50 -8.61
N GLN A 141 5.66 -22.05 -7.61
CA GLN A 141 5.14 -20.69 -7.55
C GLN A 141 6.24 -19.61 -7.73
N PRO A 142 7.43 -19.71 -7.09
CA PRO A 142 8.46 -18.68 -7.24
C PRO A 142 9.05 -18.60 -8.66
N GLU A 143 9.03 -19.69 -9.42
CA GLU A 143 9.50 -19.71 -10.81
C GLU A 143 8.46 -19.06 -11.74
N ASP A 144 7.18 -19.36 -11.54
CA ASP A 144 6.10 -18.74 -12.29
C ASP A 144 6.03 -17.25 -12.04
N ILE A 145 6.15 -16.80 -10.78
CA ILE A 145 6.23 -15.37 -10.44
C ILE A 145 7.38 -14.70 -11.23
N ARG A 146 8.57 -15.31 -11.24
CA ARG A 146 9.73 -14.75 -11.97
C ARG A 146 9.54 -14.69 -13.48
N ARG A 147 8.77 -15.61 -14.05
CA ARG A 147 8.46 -15.66 -15.49
C ARG A 147 7.33 -14.72 -15.87
N MET A 148 6.35 -14.55 -14.99
CA MET A 148 5.12 -13.81 -15.27
C MET A 148 5.24 -12.33 -14.97
N PHE A 149 5.98 -11.95 -13.92
CA PHE A 149 6.03 -10.58 -13.42
C PHE A 149 7.31 -9.86 -13.84
N PRO A 150 7.24 -8.56 -14.16
CA PRO A 150 8.43 -7.76 -14.40
C PRO A 150 9.22 -7.57 -13.09
N PRO A 151 10.54 -7.32 -13.17
CA PRO A 151 11.38 -7.15 -11.98
C PRO A 151 10.84 -6.12 -10.97
N GLN A 152 10.22 -5.04 -11.44
CA GLN A 152 9.67 -4.00 -10.57
C GLN A 152 8.47 -4.48 -9.77
N ALA A 153 7.56 -5.25 -10.38
CA ALA A 153 6.46 -5.87 -9.66
C ALA A 153 6.99 -6.89 -8.64
N ILE A 154 8.01 -7.68 -9.00
CA ILE A 154 8.62 -8.69 -8.13
C ILE A 154 9.19 -8.09 -6.85
N ILE A 155 9.80 -6.90 -6.91
CA ILE A 155 10.30 -6.19 -5.71
C ILE A 155 9.16 -5.88 -4.73
N ARG A 156 7.93 -5.69 -5.22
CA ARG A 156 6.75 -5.34 -4.41
C ARG A 156 5.98 -6.56 -3.89
N LEU A 157 6.34 -7.79 -4.27
CA LEU A 157 5.60 -9.02 -3.93
C LEU A 157 5.82 -9.56 -2.51
N CYS A 158 6.44 -8.80 -1.61
CA CYS A 158 6.83 -9.26 -0.27
C CYS A 158 7.81 -10.47 -0.23
N GLN A 159 8.13 -11.13 -1.36
CA GLN A 159 9.21 -12.14 -1.52
C GLN A 159 9.45 -13.10 -0.34
N GLY A 160 8.41 -13.71 0.22
CA GLY A 160 8.53 -14.66 1.33
C GLY A 160 8.63 -14.02 2.72
N ASP A 161 8.54 -12.69 2.82
CA ASP A 161 8.28 -11.97 4.06
C ASP A 161 6.79 -12.16 4.43
N THR A 162 6.57 -13.05 5.39
CA THR A 162 5.24 -13.34 5.93
C THR A 162 4.61 -12.12 6.60
N ALA A 163 5.39 -11.28 7.28
CA ALA A 163 4.85 -10.09 7.94
C ALA A 163 4.35 -9.06 6.91
N CYS A 164 5.13 -8.83 5.85
CA CYS A 164 4.71 -7.99 4.73
C CYS A 164 3.44 -8.54 4.05
N SER A 165 3.39 -9.85 3.81
CA SER A 165 2.26 -10.50 3.16
C SER A 165 0.98 -10.42 4.02
N ASN A 166 1.09 -10.70 5.33
CA ASN A 166 -0.03 -10.61 6.26
C ASN A 166 -0.55 -9.17 6.38
N ALA A 167 0.35 -8.19 6.54
CA ALA A 167 -0.04 -6.78 6.62
C ALA A 167 -0.72 -6.29 5.32
N ARG A 168 -0.39 -6.87 4.17
CA ARG A 168 -1.11 -6.62 2.92
C ARG A 168 -2.51 -7.23 2.96
N VAL A 169 -2.64 -8.50 3.33
CA VAL A 169 -3.94 -9.19 3.43
C VAL A 169 -4.88 -8.45 4.38
N GLU A 170 -4.41 -8.07 5.57
CA GLU A 170 -5.19 -7.32 6.55
C GLU A 170 -5.71 -6.00 5.97
N ARG A 171 -4.85 -5.25 5.27
CA ARG A 171 -5.25 -3.98 4.65
C ARG A 171 -6.31 -4.15 3.57
N LEU A 172 -6.17 -5.15 2.70
CA LEU A 172 -7.14 -5.43 1.65
C LEU A 172 -8.45 -5.96 2.24
N LEU A 173 -8.38 -6.78 3.29
CA LEU A 173 -9.56 -7.34 3.94
C LEU A 173 -10.40 -6.23 4.58
N VAL A 174 -9.78 -5.25 5.25
CA VAL A 174 -10.49 -4.09 5.82
C VAL A 174 -11.29 -3.33 4.76
N GLU A 175 -10.74 -3.15 3.55
CA GLU A 175 -11.47 -2.47 2.47
C GLU A 175 -12.62 -3.32 1.91
N ILE A 176 -12.45 -4.63 1.82
CA ILE A 176 -13.53 -5.55 1.46
C ILE A 176 -14.64 -5.50 2.52
N GLU A 177 -14.29 -5.66 3.80
CA GLU A 177 -15.23 -5.63 4.92
C GLU A 177 -16.05 -4.34 4.92
N ARG A 178 -15.39 -3.18 4.72
CA ARG A 178 -16.05 -1.88 4.58
C ARG A 178 -17.10 -1.88 3.45
N GLN A 179 -16.78 -2.44 2.29
CA GLN A 179 -17.72 -2.52 1.16
C GLN A 179 -18.89 -3.44 1.45
N VAL A 180 -18.64 -4.59 2.07
CA VAL A 180 -19.67 -5.57 2.41
C VAL A 180 -20.64 -4.96 3.43
N GLU A 181 -20.14 -4.34 4.50
CA GLU A 181 -20.98 -3.65 5.48
C GLU A 181 -21.78 -2.52 4.84
N GLU A 182 -21.15 -1.75 3.94
CA GLU A 182 -21.82 -0.68 3.21
C GLU A 182 -22.95 -1.21 2.31
N LEU A 183 -22.75 -2.35 1.64
CA LEU A 183 -23.72 -2.91 0.72
C LEU A 183 -24.89 -3.59 1.44
N PHE A 184 -24.59 -4.46 2.40
CA PHE A 184 -25.59 -5.30 3.05
C PHE A 184 -26.25 -4.66 4.27
N LYS A 185 -25.61 -3.65 4.88
CA LYS A 185 -26.08 -3.00 6.12
C LYS A 185 -26.29 -3.99 7.28
N LEU A 186 -25.47 -5.03 7.33
CA LEU A 186 -25.47 -6.06 8.37
C LEU A 186 -24.12 -6.06 9.10
N PRO A 187 -24.06 -6.52 10.36
CA PRO A 187 -22.79 -6.69 11.07
C PRO A 187 -22.01 -7.90 10.52
N LEU A 188 -20.69 -7.79 10.55
CA LEU A 188 -19.78 -8.92 10.31
C LEU A 188 -19.69 -9.83 11.54
N ALA A 189 -19.65 -11.14 11.31
CA ALA A 189 -19.37 -12.12 12.35
C ALA A 189 -17.96 -11.91 12.90
N THR A 190 -17.82 -11.81 14.22
CA THR A 190 -16.51 -11.74 14.87
C THR A 190 -15.77 -13.06 14.63
N ILE A 191 -14.65 -13.00 13.91
CA ILE A 191 -13.75 -14.14 13.77
C ILE A 191 -12.96 -14.25 15.09
N THR A 192 -13.41 -15.12 15.99
CA THR A 192 -12.60 -15.51 17.16
C THR A 192 -11.50 -16.46 16.67
N ILE A 193 -10.28 -15.96 16.53
CA ILE A 193 -9.11 -16.82 16.31
C ILE A 193 -8.77 -17.44 17.67
N GLY A 194 -9.18 -18.69 17.86
CA GLY A 194 -8.86 -19.51 19.04
C GLY A 194 -7.47 -20.12 18.98
#